data_AF-A0A8K0MAP0-F1
#
_entry.id   AF-A0A8K0MAP0-F1
#
_cell.length_a   1.000
_cell.length_b   1.000
_cell.length_c   1.000
_cell.angle_alpha   90.00
_cell.angle_beta   90.00
_cell.angle_gamma   90.00
#
_symmetry.space_group_name_H-M   'P 1'
#
loop_
_entity.id
_entity.type
_entity.pdbx_description
1 polymer ?
#
loop_
_entity_poly.entity_id
_entity_poly.type
_entity_poly.pdbx_seq_one_letter_code
_entity_poly.pdbx_strand_id
1 'polypeptide(L)'
;MPVPFLGRLRPTEYLALVGSFVLVGLEAIIRVLTLALPPFLVSLFYQASRRIFNRFTTPARKRAENRHKSISDSVRDAADFVELCRIWGYEAEEHIAQTKDGYLLGLHRLQWRKGEEGRKVNSGPSSLKKRVAYLHHGLLMNSEVWVALTDAQRCLPFELVERGFDVWFGNNRGNKYSKKSINCSPTSVKFWDFSIDEFAFHDIPDSIAYILDTTQQESLSYIGFSQGTAQAFATLAIHPKLNNQVNVFIALAPAMSPAGLSNGIVDSLVKASPQVLFLLFGRRSILSSATMWETLLYPPIFSQLIDMGLSFLFNWQTKNISASQKLAAYPHLYSFTSTKSVVHWFQIIRNKCFQMYDDDVHQPMSVTSTNKYSKVAKYPTRNIKTPIVLVYGGSDSLVDIKAMLKELPPQTVATEIPHYEHLDFLWARDVDAQVFQHVFDALDSFTDAEHTKEEYDRYFMTRQESLIGSGYPYGSSQRGSESEASTLAASEATGGPPTPHRARESTTATTAIASPMNSTRMRVNFVTPEDEDARPATPDLLRMGRISGNDSADGGTDSRESPSTMKTRNGRLRRGSAGSNISVDSMREGRGISIGSSRAAGGVVMKSGVGGVASPVVSSADEIKAVALKKKRK
;
A
#
# COMPACT_ATOMS: atom_id res chain seq x y z
N MET A 1 -17.54 -45.89 -5.41
CA MET A 1 -16.99 -44.53 -5.38
C MET A 1 -18.03 -43.60 -4.78
N PRO A 2 -17.89 -43.10 -3.54
CA PRO A 2 -18.71 -41.98 -3.12
C PRO A 2 -18.02 -40.68 -3.55
N VAL A 3 -18.78 -39.83 -4.20
CA VAL A 3 -18.34 -38.53 -4.72
C VAL A 3 -18.01 -37.60 -3.53
N PRO A 4 -16.94 -36.76 -3.55
CA PRO A 4 -16.51 -35.91 -2.43
C PRO A 4 -17.55 -34.86 -1.94
N PHE A 5 -18.70 -34.79 -2.60
CA PHE A 5 -19.74 -33.80 -2.44
C PHE A 5 -20.94 -34.30 -1.62
N LEU A 6 -20.85 -35.37 -0.81
CA LEU A 6 -22.01 -35.86 -0.06
C LEU A 6 -21.73 -35.83 1.44
N GLY A 7 -22.17 -34.75 2.09
CA GLY A 7 -22.38 -34.72 3.55
C GLY A 7 -21.99 -33.44 4.28
N ARG A 8 -21.26 -32.50 3.65
CA ARG A 8 -20.76 -31.28 4.34
C ARG A 8 -21.52 -29.99 4.02
N LEU A 9 -22.25 -29.97 2.91
CA LEU A 9 -22.94 -28.77 2.42
C LEU A 9 -24.44 -29.00 2.39
N ARG A 10 -25.22 -27.93 2.59
CA ARG A 10 -26.67 -27.92 2.37
C ARG A 10 -26.95 -28.00 0.86
N PRO A 11 -28.14 -28.49 0.43
CA PRO A 11 -28.51 -28.54 -1.00
C PRO A 11 -28.32 -27.22 -1.75
N THR A 12 -28.60 -26.09 -1.10
CA THR A 12 -28.40 -24.74 -1.64
C THR A 12 -26.93 -24.37 -1.80
N GLU A 13 -26.07 -24.85 -0.90
CA GLU A 13 -24.61 -24.64 -0.94
C GLU A 13 -23.97 -25.48 -2.05
N TYR A 14 -24.53 -26.65 -2.40
CA TYR A 14 -24.09 -27.40 -3.61
C TYR A 14 -24.42 -26.65 -4.90
N LEU A 15 -25.60 -26.03 -4.99
CA LEU A 15 -25.95 -25.21 -6.16
C LEU A 15 -24.99 -24.02 -6.30
N ALA A 16 -24.67 -23.35 -5.18
CA ALA A 16 -23.70 -22.27 -5.12
C ALA A 16 -22.29 -22.72 -5.50
N LEU A 17 -21.89 -23.91 -5.06
CA LEU A 17 -20.61 -24.52 -5.39
C LEU A 17 -20.51 -24.84 -6.89
N VAL A 18 -21.54 -25.45 -7.48
CA VAL A 18 -21.62 -25.72 -8.92
C VAL A 18 -21.58 -24.41 -9.72
N GLY A 19 -22.33 -23.39 -9.29
CA GLY A 19 -22.25 -22.06 -9.89
C GLY A 19 -20.84 -21.46 -9.83
N SER A 20 -20.13 -21.66 -8.72
CA SER A 20 -18.73 -21.25 -8.56
C SER A 20 -17.81 -22.01 -9.52
N PHE A 21 -18.00 -23.31 -9.73
CA PHE A 21 -17.25 -24.11 -10.71
C PHE A 21 -17.46 -23.61 -12.15
N VAL A 22 -18.70 -23.26 -12.52
CA VAL A 22 -18.99 -22.69 -13.85
C VAL A 22 -18.31 -21.34 -14.05
N LEU A 23 -18.39 -20.46 -13.04
CA LEU A 23 -17.79 -19.13 -13.10
C LEU A 23 -16.26 -19.20 -13.20
N VAL A 24 -15.63 -20.13 -12.50
CA VAL A 24 -14.18 -20.35 -12.58
C VAL A 24 -13.75 -21.04 -13.88
N GLY A 25 -14.51 -22.02 -14.37
CA GLY A 25 -14.25 -22.60 -15.69
C GLY A 25 -14.31 -21.54 -16.80
N LEU A 26 -15.22 -20.58 -16.64
CA LEU A 26 -15.33 -19.41 -17.52
C LEU A 26 -14.13 -18.45 -17.37
N GLU A 27 -13.59 -18.23 -16.17
CA GLU A 27 -12.32 -17.51 -15.97
C GLU A 27 -11.17 -18.17 -16.74
N ALA A 28 -11.04 -19.49 -16.66
CA ALA A 28 -9.96 -20.22 -17.34
C ALA A 28 -10.06 -20.08 -18.87
N ILE A 29 -11.27 -20.16 -19.42
CA ILE A 29 -11.53 -19.96 -20.85
C ILE A 29 -11.21 -18.51 -21.25
N ILE A 30 -11.72 -17.53 -20.50
CA ILE A 30 -11.47 -16.11 -20.76
C ILE A 30 -9.97 -15.83 -20.73
N ARG A 31 -9.23 -16.37 -19.76
CA ARG A 31 -7.79 -16.21 -19.64
C ARG A 31 -7.05 -16.71 -20.89
N VAL A 32 -7.41 -17.88 -21.41
CA VAL A 32 -6.80 -18.44 -22.63
C VAL A 32 -7.14 -17.57 -23.85
N LEU A 33 -8.40 -17.19 -24.01
CA LEU A 33 -8.85 -16.35 -25.13
C LEU A 33 -8.21 -14.95 -25.11
N THR A 34 -7.93 -14.42 -23.91
CA THR A 34 -7.40 -13.07 -23.74
C THR A 34 -5.88 -12.98 -23.81
N LEU A 35 -5.14 -14.03 -23.42
CA LEU A 35 -3.69 -14.10 -23.65
C LEU A 35 -3.34 -14.16 -25.15
N ALA A 36 -4.27 -14.62 -25.98
CA ALA A 36 -4.13 -14.69 -27.43
C ALA A 36 -4.71 -13.47 -28.17
N LEU A 37 -5.19 -12.44 -27.45
CA LEU A 37 -5.95 -11.34 -28.03
C LEU A 37 -5.03 -10.33 -28.77
N PRO A 38 -5.19 -10.12 -30.09
CA PRO A 38 -4.40 -9.11 -30.79
C PRO A 38 -4.73 -7.68 -30.32
N PRO A 39 -3.79 -6.72 -30.39
CA PRO A 39 -4.00 -5.34 -29.95
C PRO A 39 -5.22 -4.65 -30.59
N PHE A 40 -5.54 -4.99 -31.85
CA PHE A 40 -6.74 -4.51 -32.53
C PHE A 40 -8.02 -4.93 -31.79
N LEU A 41 -8.12 -6.17 -31.30
CA LEU A 41 -9.29 -6.63 -30.55
C LEU A 41 -9.41 -5.94 -29.20
N VAL A 42 -8.29 -5.70 -28.49
CA VAL A 42 -8.29 -4.91 -27.25
C VAL A 42 -8.90 -3.53 -27.52
N SER A 43 -8.47 -2.88 -28.60
CA SER A 43 -9.03 -1.58 -29.00
C SER A 43 -10.51 -1.64 -29.36
N LEU A 44 -10.95 -2.73 -29.98
CA LEU A 44 -12.35 -2.97 -30.35
C LEU A 44 -13.24 -3.14 -29.11
N PHE A 45 -12.83 -3.98 -28.15
CA PHE A 45 -13.56 -4.16 -26.89
C PHE A 45 -13.59 -2.89 -26.05
N TYR A 46 -12.47 -2.15 -25.98
CA TYR A 46 -12.43 -0.86 -25.32
C TYR A 46 -13.41 0.14 -25.96
N GLN A 47 -13.45 0.21 -27.30
CA GLN A 47 -14.41 1.07 -28.00
C GLN A 47 -15.85 0.61 -27.79
N ALA A 48 -16.10 -0.70 -27.81
CA ALA A 48 -17.42 -1.26 -27.58
C ALA A 48 -17.93 -0.95 -26.16
N SER A 49 -17.11 -1.17 -25.13
CA SER A 49 -17.44 -0.84 -23.74
C SER A 49 -17.68 0.65 -23.56
N ARG A 50 -16.87 1.51 -24.20
CA ARG A 50 -17.10 2.97 -24.21
C ARG A 50 -18.42 3.36 -24.89
N ARG A 51 -18.82 2.70 -25.98
CA ARG A 51 -20.12 2.94 -26.64
C ARG A 51 -21.28 2.53 -25.74
N ILE A 52 -21.17 1.38 -25.07
CA ILE A 52 -22.16 0.90 -24.09
C ILE A 52 -22.32 1.92 -22.97
N PHE A 53 -21.22 2.35 -22.35
CA PHE A 53 -21.25 3.39 -21.33
C PHE A 53 -21.96 4.66 -21.84
N ASN A 54 -21.57 5.16 -23.01
CA ASN A 54 -22.15 6.37 -23.57
C ASN A 54 -23.66 6.27 -23.86
N ARG A 55 -24.17 5.06 -24.13
CA ARG A 55 -25.59 4.78 -24.39
C ARG A 55 -26.42 4.81 -23.11
N PHE A 56 -25.88 4.32 -22.00
CA PHE A 56 -26.61 4.20 -20.73
C PHE A 56 -26.32 5.33 -19.73
N THR A 57 -25.30 6.16 -19.96
CA THR A 57 -24.94 7.26 -19.05
C THR A 57 -25.71 8.55 -19.34
N THR A 58 -26.33 9.11 -18.30
CA THR A 58 -27.06 10.37 -18.36
C THR A 58 -26.14 11.58 -18.62
N PRO A 59 -26.64 12.66 -19.27
CA PRO A 59 -25.84 13.86 -19.55
C PRO A 59 -25.27 14.54 -18.29
N ALA A 60 -25.97 14.47 -17.16
CA ALA A 60 -25.52 15.00 -15.88
C ALA A 60 -24.27 14.28 -15.35
N ARG A 61 -24.26 12.93 -15.45
CA ARG A 61 -23.12 12.10 -15.06
C ARG A 61 -21.91 12.32 -15.96
N LYS A 62 -22.12 12.54 -17.27
CA LYS A 62 -21.05 12.93 -18.22
C LYS A 62 -20.41 14.29 -17.89
N ARG A 63 -21.18 15.27 -17.37
CA ARG A 63 -20.64 16.58 -16.97
C ARG A 63 -19.83 16.51 -15.68
N ALA A 64 -20.27 15.70 -14.71
CA ALA A 64 -19.52 15.47 -13.46
C ALA A 64 -18.15 14.82 -13.73
N GLU A 65 -18.09 13.82 -14.61
CA GLU A 65 -16.83 13.16 -15.01
C GLU A 65 -15.85 14.12 -15.72
N ASN A 66 -16.35 15.08 -16.50
CA ASN A 66 -15.50 16.00 -17.24
C ASN A 66 -14.84 17.09 -16.36
N ARG A 67 -15.33 17.35 -15.14
CA ARG A 67 -14.85 18.46 -14.28
C ARG A 67 -13.54 18.15 -13.54
N HIS A 68 -13.23 16.88 -13.28
CA HIS A 68 -12.05 16.44 -12.50
C HIS A 68 -11.00 15.67 -13.33
N LYS A 69 -11.08 15.77 -14.66
CA LYS A 69 -10.34 14.90 -15.58
C LYS A 69 -8.82 14.94 -15.43
N SER A 70 -8.21 16.13 -15.30
CA SER A 70 -6.75 16.22 -15.50
C SER A 70 -5.93 15.40 -14.50
N ILE A 71 -6.22 15.50 -13.19
CA ILE A 71 -5.43 14.78 -12.17
C ILE A 71 -5.86 13.31 -12.09
N SER A 72 -7.16 13.03 -12.16
CA SER A 72 -7.69 11.67 -12.12
C SER A 72 -7.19 10.84 -13.31
N ASP A 73 -7.15 11.43 -14.51
CA ASP A 73 -6.59 10.79 -15.70
C ASP A 73 -5.07 10.58 -15.57
N SER A 74 -4.34 11.56 -15.01
CA SER A 74 -2.88 11.44 -14.82
C SER A 74 -2.53 10.32 -13.84
N VAL A 75 -3.22 10.25 -12.70
CA VAL A 75 -3.03 9.18 -11.71
C VAL A 75 -3.37 7.84 -12.32
N ARG A 76 -4.54 7.72 -12.96
CA ARG A 76 -5.01 6.47 -13.60
C ARG A 76 -4.03 5.94 -14.64
N ASP A 77 -3.50 6.84 -15.47
CA ASP A 77 -2.67 6.48 -16.61
C ASP A 77 -1.18 6.32 -16.21
N ALA A 78 -0.82 6.54 -14.94
CA ALA A 78 0.54 6.37 -14.43
C ALA A 78 0.98 4.90 -14.54
N ALA A 79 2.19 4.66 -15.02
CA ALA A 79 2.69 3.32 -15.27
C ALA A 79 3.10 2.59 -13.98
N ASP A 80 3.62 3.32 -13.00
CA ASP A 80 4.26 2.77 -11.80
C ASP A 80 4.21 3.73 -10.60
N PHE A 81 4.73 3.26 -9.47
CA PHE A 81 4.82 4.00 -8.20
C PHE A 81 5.61 5.31 -8.35
N VAL A 82 6.72 5.28 -9.09
CA VAL A 82 7.59 6.44 -9.26
C VAL A 82 6.86 7.54 -10.02
N GLU A 83 6.11 7.20 -11.08
CA GLU A 83 5.27 8.15 -11.80
C GLU A 83 4.14 8.71 -10.95
N LEU A 84 3.48 7.88 -10.12
CA LEU A 84 2.46 8.33 -9.17
C LEU A 84 3.01 9.39 -8.20
N CYS A 85 4.20 9.18 -7.66
CA CYS A 85 4.87 10.17 -6.80
C CYS A 85 5.27 11.43 -7.58
N ARG A 86 5.78 11.28 -8.80
CA ARG A 86 6.22 12.39 -9.66
C ARG A 86 5.07 13.33 -10.03
N ILE A 87 3.85 12.82 -10.24
CA ILE A 87 2.65 13.64 -10.49
C ILE A 87 2.46 14.69 -9.38
N TRP A 88 2.82 14.35 -8.15
CA TRP A 88 2.72 15.22 -6.98
C TRP A 88 4.01 15.96 -6.64
N GLY A 89 5.05 15.83 -7.47
CA GLY A 89 6.34 16.47 -7.29
C GLY A 89 7.23 15.82 -6.23
N TYR A 90 7.06 14.52 -5.98
CA TYR A 90 7.95 13.74 -5.11
C TYR A 90 8.84 12.81 -5.94
N GLU A 91 10.13 12.77 -5.60
CA GLU A 91 11.09 11.82 -6.16
C GLU A 91 11.15 10.56 -5.30
N ALA A 92 10.95 9.40 -5.93
CA ALA A 92 10.99 8.09 -5.28
C ALA A 92 12.23 7.29 -5.70
N GLU A 93 12.81 6.55 -4.75
CA GLU A 93 13.85 5.56 -4.99
C GLU A 93 13.25 4.15 -5.07
N GLU A 94 13.84 3.30 -5.89
CA GLU A 94 13.54 1.87 -5.99
C GLU A 94 14.71 1.06 -5.43
N HIS A 95 14.40 0.06 -4.61
CA HIS A 95 15.38 -0.80 -3.97
C HIS A 95 15.02 -2.27 -4.19
N ILE A 96 16.04 -3.13 -4.33
CA ILE A 96 15.85 -4.57 -4.44
C ILE A 96 16.36 -5.24 -3.17
N ALA A 97 15.44 -5.75 -2.36
CA ALA A 97 15.74 -6.56 -1.19
C ALA A 97 15.66 -8.05 -1.55
N GLN A 98 16.68 -8.84 -1.19
CA GLN A 98 16.67 -10.27 -1.41
C GLN A 98 16.24 -11.01 -0.14
N THR A 99 15.21 -11.84 -0.23
CA THR A 99 14.81 -12.70 0.86
C THR A 99 15.76 -13.89 1.03
N LYS A 100 15.82 -14.47 2.23
CA LYS A 100 16.66 -15.64 2.53
C LYS A 100 16.34 -16.86 1.65
N ASP A 101 15.10 -17.00 1.22
CA ASP A 101 14.66 -18.07 0.32
C ASP A 101 14.75 -17.69 -1.18
N GLY A 102 15.30 -16.51 -1.48
CA GLY A 102 15.77 -16.12 -2.81
C GLY A 102 14.75 -15.40 -3.70
N TYR A 103 13.70 -14.80 -3.13
CA TYR A 103 12.85 -13.84 -3.84
C TYR A 103 13.51 -12.46 -3.86
N LEU A 104 13.28 -11.71 -4.93
CA LEU A 104 13.72 -10.32 -5.06
C LEU A 104 12.50 -9.41 -4.92
N LEU A 105 12.48 -8.62 -3.86
CA LEU A 105 11.39 -7.72 -3.50
C LEU A 105 11.73 -6.30 -3.93
N GLY A 106 10.85 -5.68 -4.72
CA GLY A 106 10.95 -4.27 -5.09
C GLY A 106 10.39 -3.37 -3.99
N LEU A 107 11.24 -2.74 -3.19
CA LEU A 107 10.85 -1.76 -2.18
C LEU A 107 10.89 -0.36 -2.79
N HIS A 108 9.97 0.51 -2.38
CA HIS A 108 10.02 1.92 -2.75
C HIS A 108 10.35 2.79 -1.54
N ARG A 109 10.91 3.97 -1.79
CA ARG A 109 11.30 4.91 -0.74
C ARG A 109 11.02 6.35 -1.16
N LEU A 110 10.44 7.13 -0.24
CA LEU A 110 10.29 8.58 -0.30
C LEU A 110 11.03 9.19 0.89
N GLN A 111 12.20 9.79 0.62
CA GLN A 111 13.08 10.30 1.67
C GLN A 111 13.18 11.82 1.70
N TRP A 112 12.77 12.51 0.63
CA TRP A 112 12.93 13.96 0.48
C TRP A 112 11.60 14.68 0.61
N ARG A 113 11.56 15.66 1.51
CA ARG A 113 10.53 16.71 1.42
C ARG A 113 10.79 17.53 0.17
N LYS A 114 9.76 18.22 -0.31
CA LYS A 114 9.92 19.12 -1.45
C LYS A 114 10.99 20.16 -1.16
N GLY A 115 12.00 20.24 -2.03
CA GLY A 115 13.17 21.10 -1.88
C GLY A 115 14.36 20.48 -1.13
N GLU A 116 14.26 19.23 -0.67
CA GLU A 116 15.37 18.49 -0.07
C GLU A 116 16.05 17.51 -1.05
N GLU A 117 15.63 17.49 -2.31
CA GLU A 117 16.09 16.54 -3.32
C GLU A 117 17.62 16.57 -3.45
N GLY A 118 18.23 15.39 -3.54
CA GLY A 118 19.69 15.23 -3.62
C GLY A 118 20.44 15.35 -2.28
N ARG A 119 19.79 15.73 -1.18
CA ARG A 119 20.42 15.67 0.16
C ARG A 119 20.54 14.21 0.62
N LYS A 120 21.67 13.83 1.21
CA LYS A 120 21.79 12.49 1.82
C LYS A 120 20.85 12.39 3.02
N VAL A 121 20.00 11.37 3.04
CA VAL A 121 19.11 11.03 4.16
C VAL A 121 19.53 9.67 4.71
N ASN A 122 19.75 9.60 6.02
CA ASN A 122 20.10 8.37 6.73
C ASN A 122 21.31 7.63 6.10
N SER A 123 22.28 8.39 5.58
CA SER A 123 23.44 7.86 4.87
C SER A 123 24.72 8.61 5.24
N GLY A 124 25.39 8.13 6.29
CA GLY A 124 26.63 8.70 6.82
C GLY A 124 26.44 9.76 7.92
N PRO A 125 27.54 10.34 8.45
CA PRO A 125 27.48 11.27 9.59
C PRO A 125 26.86 12.63 9.26
N SER A 126 27.04 13.12 8.02
CA SER A 126 26.58 14.44 7.58
C SER A 126 25.20 14.41 6.89
N SER A 127 24.52 13.26 6.90
CA SER A 127 23.18 13.13 6.30
C SER A 127 22.11 13.70 7.22
N LEU A 128 21.00 14.14 6.63
CA LEU A 128 19.75 14.31 7.38
C LEU A 128 19.41 13.02 8.11
N LYS A 129 19.08 13.13 9.40
CA LYS A 129 18.60 12.01 10.20
C LYS A 129 17.09 12.10 10.31
N LYS A 130 16.41 11.07 9.80
CA LYS A 130 14.96 10.98 9.75
C LYS A 130 14.52 9.64 10.33
N ARG A 131 13.43 9.66 11.09
CA ARG A 131 12.79 8.43 11.57
C ARG A 131 12.21 7.66 10.37
N VAL A 132 12.24 6.35 10.43
CA VAL A 132 11.80 5.50 9.33
C VAL A 132 10.37 5.04 9.56
N ALA A 133 9.50 5.22 8.56
CA ALA A 133 8.15 4.67 8.53
C ALA A 133 8.03 3.66 7.40
N TYR A 134 7.70 2.41 7.72
CA TYR A 134 7.54 1.33 6.75
C TYR A 134 6.06 1.00 6.55
N LEU A 135 5.56 1.20 5.34
CA LEU A 135 4.16 1.01 4.95
C LEU A 135 3.98 -0.29 4.16
N HIS A 136 3.01 -1.11 4.54
CA HIS A 136 2.80 -2.42 3.91
C HIS A 136 1.35 -2.67 3.49
N HIS A 137 1.16 -3.02 2.22
CA HIS A 137 -0.15 -3.10 1.57
C HIS A 137 -0.97 -4.36 1.93
N GLY A 138 -2.23 -4.38 1.47
CA GLY A 138 -3.19 -5.46 1.70
C GLY A 138 -3.11 -6.66 0.75
N LEU A 139 -4.10 -7.56 0.85
CA LEU A 139 -4.23 -8.75 0.00
C LEU A 139 -4.47 -8.34 -1.45
N LEU A 140 -3.79 -8.98 -2.41
CA LEU A 140 -3.89 -8.68 -3.84
C LEU A 140 -3.55 -7.22 -4.17
N MET A 141 -2.66 -6.57 -3.44
CA MET A 141 -2.26 -5.17 -3.69
C MET A 141 -0.76 -5.06 -3.96
N ASN A 142 -0.31 -3.83 -4.16
CA ASN A 142 1.09 -3.43 -4.22
C ASN A 142 1.25 -2.03 -3.57
N SER A 143 2.47 -1.50 -3.51
CA SER A 143 2.76 -0.20 -2.86
C SER A 143 2.05 1.02 -3.46
N GLU A 144 1.59 0.97 -4.72
CA GLU A 144 0.91 2.10 -5.38
C GLU A 144 -0.36 2.54 -4.66
N VAL A 145 -1.04 1.62 -3.96
CA VAL A 145 -2.32 1.93 -3.29
C VAL A 145 -2.21 3.06 -2.26
N TRP A 146 -1.01 3.25 -1.69
CA TRP A 146 -0.72 4.30 -0.72
C TRP A 146 -0.61 5.70 -1.34
N VAL A 147 -0.26 5.78 -2.64
CA VAL A 147 0.04 7.05 -3.35
C VAL A 147 -0.89 7.32 -4.53
N ALA A 148 -1.78 6.39 -4.86
CA ALA A 148 -2.80 6.53 -5.91
C ALA A 148 -3.96 7.44 -5.47
N LEU A 149 -3.68 8.71 -5.17
CA LEU A 149 -4.66 9.70 -4.74
C LEU A 149 -4.81 10.86 -5.71
N THR A 150 -6.04 11.40 -5.77
CA THR A 150 -6.40 12.60 -6.53
C THR A 150 -6.13 13.90 -5.78
N ASP A 151 -5.60 13.82 -4.56
CA ASP A 151 -5.28 14.93 -3.68
C ASP A 151 -4.06 14.56 -2.82
N ALA A 152 -3.03 15.41 -2.80
CA ALA A 152 -1.78 15.12 -2.07
C ALA A 152 -1.96 15.22 -0.55
N GLN A 153 -2.79 16.15 -0.08
CA GLN A 153 -3.02 16.36 1.36
C GLN A 153 -3.73 15.18 2.02
N ARG A 154 -4.46 14.39 1.22
CA ARG A 154 -5.11 13.14 1.66
C ARG A 154 -4.20 11.92 1.55
N CYS A 155 -2.94 12.08 1.15
CA CYS A 155 -2.00 10.98 0.98
C CYS A 155 -1.09 10.88 2.21
N LEU A 156 -1.36 9.88 3.06
CA LEU A 156 -0.63 9.67 4.32
C LEU A 156 0.90 9.66 4.13
N PRO A 157 1.47 8.94 3.14
CA PRO A 157 2.91 8.95 2.94
C PRO A 157 3.50 10.32 2.61
N PHE A 158 2.79 11.15 1.84
CA PHE A 158 3.27 12.50 1.53
C PHE A 158 3.29 13.38 2.78
N GLU A 159 2.24 13.30 3.61
CA GLU A 159 2.23 14.01 4.90
C GLU A 159 3.32 13.49 5.85
N LEU A 160 3.63 12.19 5.85
CA LEU A 160 4.75 11.64 6.63
C LEU A 160 6.10 12.20 6.17
N VAL A 161 6.32 12.28 4.86
CA VAL A 161 7.54 12.89 4.29
C VAL A 161 7.64 14.35 4.75
N GLU A 162 6.57 15.14 4.58
CA GLU A 162 6.51 16.55 5.00
C GLU A 162 6.68 16.73 6.53
N ARG A 163 6.34 15.70 7.32
CA ARG A 163 6.63 15.63 8.77
C ARG A 163 8.04 15.15 9.10
N GLY A 164 8.84 14.75 8.11
CA GLY A 164 10.27 14.47 8.25
C GLY A 164 10.60 13.01 8.45
N PHE A 165 9.69 12.12 8.04
CA PHE A 165 9.98 10.71 7.99
C PHE A 165 10.72 10.35 6.69
N ASP A 166 11.52 9.29 6.79
CA ASP A 166 12.04 8.52 5.67
C ASP A 166 11.07 7.36 5.43
N VAL A 167 10.27 7.45 4.37
CA VAL A 167 9.09 6.59 4.19
C VAL A 167 9.40 5.48 3.20
N TRP A 168 9.24 4.23 3.64
CA TRP A 168 9.50 3.03 2.87
C TRP A 168 8.21 2.26 2.60
N PHE A 169 8.14 1.58 1.46
CA PHE A 169 6.97 0.82 1.04
C PHE A 169 7.36 -0.60 0.66
N GLY A 170 6.73 -1.56 1.32
CA GLY A 170 6.93 -2.99 1.05
C GLY A 170 6.10 -3.50 -0.11
N ASN A 171 6.62 -4.54 -0.77
CA ASN A 171 5.90 -5.30 -1.80
C ASN A 171 6.11 -6.81 -1.61
N ASN A 172 5.01 -7.54 -1.50
CA ASN A 172 5.06 -9.00 -1.35
C ASN A 172 5.58 -9.70 -2.59
N ARG A 173 6.33 -10.80 -2.39
CA ARG A 173 6.68 -11.74 -3.45
C ARG A 173 5.50 -12.06 -4.36
N GLY A 174 5.76 -12.10 -5.66
CA GLY A 174 4.79 -12.43 -6.70
C GLY A 174 3.93 -11.27 -7.21
N ASN A 175 3.85 -10.13 -6.51
CA ASN A 175 3.11 -8.95 -6.97
C ASN A 175 3.82 -8.23 -8.14
N LYS A 176 3.27 -7.10 -8.62
CA LYS A 176 3.78 -6.30 -9.75
C LYS A 176 5.28 -5.99 -9.66
N TYR A 177 5.79 -5.70 -8.46
CA TYR A 177 7.16 -5.25 -8.21
C TYR A 177 8.11 -6.36 -7.75
N SER A 178 7.59 -7.49 -7.26
CA SER A 178 8.38 -8.54 -6.62
C SER A 178 8.22 -9.91 -7.31
N LYS A 179 8.14 -9.91 -8.65
CA LYS A 179 7.91 -11.12 -9.47
C LYS A 179 9.21 -11.75 -10.01
N LYS A 180 10.24 -11.87 -9.17
CA LYS A 180 11.52 -12.46 -9.54
C LYS A 180 12.10 -13.28 -8.38
N SER A 181 12.72 -14.41 -8.70
CA SER A 181 13.47 -15.24 -7.76
C SER A 181 14.75 -15.73 -8.43
N ILE A 182 15.80 -15.95 -7.63
CA ILE A 182 17.05 -16.57 -8.09
C ILE A 182 16.94 -18.10 -8.17
N ASN A 183 15.97 -18.69 -7.48
CA ASN A 183 15.83 -20.15 -7.33
C ASN A 183 14.79 -20.75 -8.28
N CYS A 184 13.87 -19.95 -8.81
CA CYS A 184 12.79 -20.45 -9.66
C CYS A 184 12.24 -19.38 -10.61
N SER A 185 11.71 -19.84 -11.75
CA SER A 185 11.04 -18.95 -12.72
C SER A 185 9.62 -18.61 -12.27
N PRO A 186 9.14 -17.37 -12.48
CA PRO A 186 7.72 -17.00 -12.31
C PRO A 186 6.73 -17.82 -13.16
N THR A 187 7.25 -18.54 -14.16
CA THR A 187 6.48 -19.51 -14.97
C THR A 187 6.25 -20.86 -14.29
N SER A 188 7.02 -21.19 -13.25
CA SER A 188 6.94 -22.45 -12.51
C SER A 188 5.86 -22.41 -11.43
N VAL A 189 5.36 -23.58 -11.02
CA VAL A 189 4.48 -23.70 -9.84
C VAL A 189 5.23 -23.39 -8.55
N LYS A 190 6.50 -23.80 -8.45
CA LYS A 190 7.37 -23.58 -7.27
C LYS A 190 7.49 -22.10 -6.88
N PHE A 191 7.50 -21.19 -7.85
CA PHE A 191 7.54 -19.75 -7.59
C PHE A 191 6.28 -19.22 -6.88
N TRP A 192 5.14 -19.90 -7.01
CA TRP A 192 3.87 -19.48 -6.41
C TRP A 192 3.50 -20.32 -5.18
N ASP A 193 4.42 -21.15 -4.70
CA ASP A 193 4.21 -22.00 -3.54
C ASP A 193 4.56 -21.24 -2.25
N PHE A 194 3.82 -20.16 -2.00
CA PHE A 194 3.97 -19.31 -0.81
C PHE A 194 2.60 -18.88 -0.27
N SER A 195 2.54 -18.51 1.00
CA SER A 195 1.36 -18.10 1.74
C SER A 195 1.70 -16.96 2.71
N ILE A 196 0.84 -16.71 3.71
CA ILE A 196 1.14 -15.76 4.80
C ILE A 196 2.41 -16.16 5.56
N ASP A 197 2.69 -17.47 5.67
CA ASP A 197 3.86 -18.01 6.37
C ASP A 197 5.16 -17.47 5.78
N GLU A 198 5.34 -17.59 4.47
CA GLU A 198 6.55 -17.09 3.82
C GLU A 198 6.67 -15.57 3.89
N PHE A 199 5.55 -14.83 3.89
CA PHE A 199 5.61 -13.40 4.13
C PHE A 199 6.15 -13.08 5.52
N ALA A 200 5.74 -13.86 6.53
CA ALA A 200 6.14 -13.68 7.92
C ALA A 200 7.57 -14.16 8.22
N PHE A 201 8.01 -15.25 7.57
CA PHE A 201 9.35 -15.81 7.74
C PHE A 201 10.44 -15.03 6.99
N HIS A 202 10.07 -14.41 5.86
CA HIS A 202 11.02 -13.89 4.89
C HIS A 202 10.70 -12.46 4.48
N ASP A 203 9.55 -12.19 3.84
CA ASP A 203 9.34 -10.88 3.18
C ASP A 203 9.42 -9.71 4.17
N ILE A 204 8.68 -9.76 5.27
CA ILE A 204 8.71 -8.68 6.27
C ILE A 204 10.06 -8.61 6.99
N PRO A 205 10.60 -9.70 7.58
CA PRO A 205 11.89 -9.63 8.26
C PRO A 205 13.05 -9.17 7.38
N ASP A 206 13.13 -9.67 6.15
CA ASP A 206 14.25 -9.36 5.25
C ASP A 206 14.11 -7.94 4.66
N SER A 207 12.87 -7.45 4.45
CA SER A 207 12.64 -6.03 4.08
C SER A 207 13.02 -5.08 5.22
N ILE A 208 12.61 -5.36 6.46
CA ILE A 208 12.99 -4.55 7.63
C ILE A 208 14.51 -4.57 7.80
N ALA A 209 15.15 -5.74 7.71
CA ALA A 209 16.61 -5.84 7.81
C ALA A 209 17.32 -5.02 6.73
N TYR A 210 16.85 -5.07 5.48
CA TYR A 210 17.39 -4.27 4.38
C TYR A 210 17.24 -2.77 4.65
N ILE A 211 16.07 -2.34 5.14
CA ILE A 211 15.80 -0.92 5.44
C ILE A 211 16.70 -0.42 6.56
N LEU A 212 16.81 -1.15 7.67
CA LEU A 212 17.66 -0.77 8.81
C LEU A 212 19.14 -0.74 8.42
N ASP A 213 19.60 -1.70 7.61
CA ASP A 213 20.96 -1.69 7.06
C ASP A 213 21.19 -0.50 6.10
N THR A 214 20.22 -0.18 5.23
CA THR A 214 20.34 0.94 4.29
C THR A 214 20.35 2.29 5.01
N THR A 215 19.51 2.45 6.04
CA THR A 215 19.30 3.71 6.75
C THR A 215 20.22 3.87 7.97
N GLN A 216 20.88 2.79 8.41
CA GLN A 216 21.67 2.74 9.63
C GLN A 216 20.87 3.17 10.88
N GLN A 217 19.54 3.04 10.82
CA GLN A 217 18.65 3.25 11.96
C GLN A 217 18.54 1.94 12.75
N GLU A 218 18.39 2.05 14.07
CA GLU A 218 18.26 0.88 14.94
C GLU A 218 16.87 0.24 14.84
N SER A 219 15.87 1.05 14.53
CA SER A 219 14.47 0.66 14.50
C SER A 219 13.63 1.52 13.53
N LEU A 220 12.40 1.08 13.28
CA LEU A 220 11.44 1.77 12.41
C LEU A 220 10.01 1.64 12.94
N SER A 221 9.09 2.48 12.45
CA SER A 221 7.65 2.34 12.72
C SER A 221 6.98 1.57 11.58
N TYR A 222 6.14 0.58 11.90
CA TYR A 222 5.42 -0.23 10.91
C TYR A 222 3.97 0.24 10.78
N ILE A 223 3.52 0.51 9.55
CA ILE A 223 2.14 0.88 9.23
C ILE A 223 1.58 -0.15 8.24
N GLY A 224 0.68 -1.00 8.71
CA GLY A 224 0.06 -2.04 7.89
C GLY A 224 -1.35 -1.68 7.48
N PHE A 225 -1.75 -2.09 6.28
CA PHE A 225 -3.14 -2.08 5.84
C PHE A 225 -3.63 -3.51 5.54
N SER A 226 -4.79 -3.92 6.05
CA SER A 226 -5.42 -5.21 5.72
C SER A 226 -4.46 -6.40 5.93
N GLN A 227 -4.20 -7.25 4.93
CA GLN A 227 -3.19 -8.33 5.03
C GLN A 227 -1.79 -7.84 5.43
N GLY A 228 -1.43 -6.59 5.17
CA GLY A 228 -0.18 -6.01 5.66
C GLY A 228 -0.12 -5.97 7.20
N THR A 229 -1.27 -5.86 7.87
CA THR A 229 -1.38 -6.01 9.33
C THR A 229 -1.22 -7.47 9.75
N ALA A 230 -1.85 -8.42 9.04
CA ALA A 230 -1.74 -9.85 9.30
C ALA A 230 -0.28 -10.30 9.25
N GLN A 231 0.46 -9.82 8.24
CA GLN A 231 1.88 -10.11 8.08
C GLN A 231 2.73 -9.59 9.25
N ALA A 232 2.44 -8.38 9.75
CA ALA A 232 3.10 -7.86 10.95
C ALA A 232 2.74 -8.65 12.21
N PHE A 233 1.46 -8.98 12.43
CA PHE A 233 1.06 -9.83 13.57
C PHE A 233 1.78 -11.17 13.54
N ALA A 234 1.80 -11.85 12.40
CA ALA A 234 2.47 -13.13 12.22
C ALA A 234 3.98 -13.01 12.48
N THR A 235 4.63 -12.03 11.85
CA THR A 235 6.07 -11.78 11.95
C THR A 235 6.51 -11.45 13.38
N LEU A 236 5.86 -10.48 14.02
CA LEU A 236 6.21 -10.03 15.37
C LEU A 236 5.94 -11.13 16.41
N ALA A 237 4.95 -12.00 16.18
CA ALA A 237 4.65 -13.11 17.08
C ALA A 237 5.75 -14.19 17.09
N ILE A 238 6.46 -14.38 15.96
CA ILE A 238 7.44 -15.48 15.80
C ILE A 238 8.90 -15.02 15.76
N HIS A 239 9.15 -13.71 15.64
CA HIS A 239 10.49 -13.12 15.62
C HIS A 239 10.71 -12.17 16.81
N PRO A 240 11.20 -12.67 17.96
CA PRO A 240 11.45 -11.84 19.15
C PRO A 240 12.38 -10.66 18.88
N LYS A 241 13.40 -10.83 18.02
CA LYS A 241 14.34 -9.75 17.67
C LYS A 241 13.65 -8.56 17.00
N LEU A 242 12.65 -8.82 16.14
CA LEU A 242 11.93 -7.75 15.44
C LEU A 242 11.11 -6.87 16.38
N ASN A 243 10.71 -7.39 17.55
CA ASN A 243 10.00 -6.58 18.53
C ASN A 243 10.87 -5.45 19.09
N ASN A 244 12.20 -5.58 19.04
CA ASN A 244 13.15 -4.55 19.45
C ASN A 244 13.61 -3.68 18.26
N GLN A 245 13.07 -3.89 17.06
CA GLN A 245 13.41 -3.15 15.84
C GLN A 245 12.19 -2.43 15.25
N VAL A 246 11.00 -2.66 15.83
CA VAL A 246 9.77 -1.97 15.48
C VAL A 246 9.33 -1.13 16.67
N ASN A 247 9.33 0.19 16.52
CA ASN A 247 8.96 1.17 17.55
C ASN A 247 7.48 1.06 17.89
N VAL A 248 6.65 1.05 16.84
CA VAL A 248 5.20 0.90 16.95
C VAL A 248 4.68 0.19 15.72
N PHE A 249 3.67 -0.65 15.94
CA PHE A 249 2.88 -1.26 14.89
C PHE A 249 1.50 -0.60 14.83
N ILE A 250 1.28 0.17 13.77
CA ILE A 250 0.01 0.83 13.46
C ILE A 250 -0.74 -0.02 12.43
N ALA A 251 -1.90 -0.52 12.79
CA ALA A 251 -2.69 -1.44 11.98
C ALA A 251 -3.99 -0.77 11.51
N LEU A 252 -4.07 -0.46 10.21
CA LEU A 252 -5.23 0.14 9.55
C LEU A 252 -6.08 -0.97 8.92
N ALA A 253 -7.38 -0.99 9.24
CA ALA A 253 -8.31 -2.06 8.84
C ALA A 253 -7.73 -3.47 9.10
N PRO A 254 -7.41 -3.81 10.37
CA PRO A 254 -6.62 -5.00 10.69
C PRO A 254 -7.33 -6.31 10.32
N ALA A 255 -6.57 -7.26 9.78
CA ALA A 255 -7.08 -8.58 9.40
C ALA A 255 -6.33 -9.68 10.17
N MET A 256 -7.07 -10.53 10.90
CA MET A 256 -6.47 -11.64 11.65
C MET A 256 -7.32 -12.92 11.59
N SER A 257 -8.58 -12.86 12.01
CA SER A 257 -9.50 -13.99 11.86
C SER A 257 -10.92 -13.47 11.61
N PRO A 258 -11.25 -13.11 10.35
CA PRO A 258 -12.59 -12.65 10.00
C PRO A 258 -13.64 -13.70 10.37
N ALA A 259 -14.80 -13.26 10.86
CA ALA A 259 -15.88 -14.16 11.30
C ALA A 259 -16.49 -14.99 10.14
N GLY A 260 -16.30 -14.53 8.90
CA GLY A 260 -16.79 -15.10 7.66
C GLY A 260 -16.82 -14.06 6.55
N LEU A 261 -17.22 -14.45 5.33
CA LEU A 261 -17.56 -13.51 4.26
C LEU A 261 -19.06 -13.24 4.28
N SER A 262 -19.49 -12.04 3.87
CA SER A 262 -20.89 -11.60 4.01
C SER A 262 -21.87 -12.35 3.10
N ASN A 263 -21.37 -13.03 2.07
CA ASN A 263 -22.20 -13.69 1.04
C ASN A 263 -22.11 -15.22 1.13
N GLY A 264 -23.28 -15.87 1.20
CA GLY A 264 -23.40 -17.33 1.35
C GLY A 264 -22.77 -18.17 0.22
N ILE A 265 -22.68 -17.64 -1.02
CA ILE A 265 -22.01 -18.34 -2.13
C ILE A 265 -20.49 -18.41 -1.89
N VAL A 266 -19.91 -17.30 -1.46
CA VAL A 266 -18.47 -17.21 -1.22
C VAL A 266 -18.11 -17.91 0.08
N ASP A 267 -18.97 -17.83 1.11
CA ASP A 267 -18.85 -18.62 2.33
C ASP A 267 -18.85 -20.14 2.03
N SER A 268 -19.65 -20.59 1.05
CA SER A 268 -19.62 -21.97 0.55
C SER A 268 -18.29 -22.33 -0.12
N LEU A 269 -17.67 -21.39 -0.84
CA LEU A 269 -16.35 -21.58 -1.46
C LEU A 269 -15.22 -21.59 -0.41
N VAL A 270 -15.30 -20.75 0.62
CA VAL A 270 -14.37 -20.76 1.77
C VAL A 270 -14.40 -22.11 2.49
N LYS A 271 -15.57 -22.76 2.55
CA LYS A 271 -15.75 -24.10 3.12
C LYS A 271 -15.26 -25.23 2.21
N ALA A 272 -14.93 -24.96 0.94
CA ALA A 272 -14.44 -25.97 0.01
C ALA A 272 -13.05 -26.51 0.43
N SER A 273 -12.70 -27.71 -0.04
CA SER A 273 -11.38 -28.27 0.24
C SER A 273 -10.27 -27.53 -0.52
N PRO A 274 -9.04 -27.45 0.02
CA PRO A 274 -7.90 -26.87 -0.70
C PRO A 274 -7.69 -27.46 -2.10
N GLN A 275 -7.96 -28.76 -2.30
CA GLN A 275 -7.81 -29.42 -3.60
C GLN A 275 -8.81 -28.87 -4.62
N VAL A 276 -10.03 -28.59 -4.19
CA VAL A 276 -11.04 -27.94 -5.03
C VAL A 276 -10.57 -26.53 -5.39
N LEU A 277 -10.06 -25.76 -4.43
CA LEU A 277 -9.56 -24.40 -4.67
C LEU A 277 -8.36 -24.38 -5.63
N PHE A 278 -7.42 -25.32 -5.51
CA PHE A 278 -6.30 -25.45 -6.44
C PHE A 278 -6.70 -25.97 -7.82
N LEU A 279 -7.74 -26.81 -7.90
CA LEU A 279 -8.31 -27.24 -9.18
C LEU A 279 -8.99 -26.06 -9.89
N LEU A 280 -9.66 -25.20 -9.12
CA LEU A 280 -10.38 -24.02 -9.58
C LEU A 280 -9.42 -22.92 -10.05
N PHE A 281 -8.57 -22.42 -9.16
CA PHE A 281 -7.73 -21.25 -9.43
C PHE A 281 -6.34 -21.59 -9.97
N GLY A 282 -6.04 -22.88 -10.13
CA GLY A 282 -4.70 -23.36 -10.43
C GLY A 282 -3.73 -23.19 -9.25
N ARG A 283 -2.48 -23.59 -9.45
CA ARG A 283 -1.42 -23.53 -8.41
C ARG A 283 -0.43 -22.37 -8.60
N ARG A 284 -0.82 -21.33 -9.33
CA ARG A 284 0.06 -20.20 -9.67
C ARG A 284 -0.53 -18.89 -9.13
N SER A 285 -0.55 -17.84 -9.95
CA SER A 285 -1.26 -16.60 -9.59
C SER A 285 -2.76 -16.81 -9.63
N ILE A 286 -3.46 -16.33 -8.60
CA ILE A 286 -4.91 -16.22 -8.59
C ILE A 286 -5.37 -14.97 -9.36
N LEU A 287 -6.57 -15.03 -9.96
CA LEU A 287 -7.28 -13.90 -10.59
C LEU A 287 -6.44 -13.06 -11.57
N SER A 288 -5.56 -13.71 -12.35
CA SER A 288 -4.70 -13.01 -13.31
C SER A 288 -5.47 -12.17 -14.35
N SER A 289 -6.75 -12.48 -14.58
CA SER A 289 -7.64 -11.75 -15.47
C SER A 289 -8.00 -10.34 -14.98
N ALA A 290 -7.90 -10.02 -13.69
CA ALA A 290 -8.31 -8.71 -13.14
C ALA A 290 -7.54 -7.55 -13.79
N THR A 291 -6.21 -7.67 -13.86
CA THR A 291 -5.33 -6.72 -14.57
C THR A 291 -5.61 -6.64 -16.08
N MET A 292 -6.17 -7.69 -16.68
CA MET A 292 -6.57 -7.67 -18.08
C MET A 292 -7.90 -6.93 -18.28
N TRP A 293 -8.88 -7.11 -17.40
CA TRP A 293 -10.15 -6.37 -17.46
C TRP A 293 -9.97 -4.87 -17.34
N GLU A 294 -9.00 -4.43 -16.53
CA GLU A 294 -8.55 -3.05 -16.45
C GLU A 294 -8.16 -2.50 -17.84
N THR A 295 -7.36 -3.24 -18.60
CA THR A 295 -6.94 -2.82 -19.95
C THR A 295 -8.06 -2.88 -21.00
N LEU A 296 -9.01 -3.80 -20.82
CA LEU A 296 -10.05 -4.08 -21.81
C LEU A 296 -11.27 -3.16 -21.70
N LEU A 297 -11.59 -2.74 -20.49
CA LEU A 297 -12.84 -2.04 -20.18
C LEU A 297 -12.63 -0.52 -20.10
N TYR A 298 -13.65 0.22 -20.53
CA TYR A 298 -13.70 1.66 -20.30
C TYR A 298 -13.67 1.95 -18.78
N PRO A 299 -12.84 2.88 -18.27
CA PRO A 299 -12.54 2.95 -16.83
C PRO A 299 -13.76 3.08 -15.90
N PRO A 300 -14.79 3.87 -16.20
CA PRO A 300 -16.03 3.87 -15.40
C PRO A 300 -16.76 2.53 -15.31
N ILE A 301 -16.72 1.70 -16.37
CA ILE A 301 -17.29 0.34 -16.32
C ILE A 301 -16.43 -0.54 -15.42
N PHE A 302 -15.10 -0.47 -15.58
CA PHE A 302 -14.18 -1.19 -14.71
C PHE A 302 -14.43 -0.85 -13.24
N SER A 303 -14.54 0.45 -12.91
CA SER A 303 -14.81 0.87 -11.53
C SER A 303 -16.14 0.33 -11.00
N GLN A 304 -17.19 0.29 -11.82
CA GLN A 304 -18.47 -0.29 -11.44
C GLN A 304 -18.40 -1.81 -11.22
N LEU A 305 -17.59 -2.53 -12.00
CA LEU A 305 -17.38 -3.96 -11.79
C LEU A 305 -16.63 -4.22 -10.48
N ILE A 306 -15.65 -3.38 -10.14
CA ILE A 306 -14.98 -3.46 -8.84
C ILE A 306 -15.97 -3.18 -7.71
N ASP A 307 -16.74 -2.10 -7.77
CA ASP A 307 -17.77 -1.79 -6.77
C ASP A 307 -18.77 -2.95 -6.60
N MET A 308 -19.22 -3.54 -7.72
CA MET A 308 -20.09 -4.70 -7.71
C MET A 308 -19.43 -5.92 -7.04
N GLY A 309 -18.15 -6.16 -7.34
CA GLY A 309 -17.38 -7.23 -6.71
C GLY A 309 -17.20 -7.04 -5.21
N LEU A 310 -16.87 -5.83 -4.77
CA LEU A 310 -16.73 -5.49 -3.34
C LEU A 310 -18.06 -5.60 -2.59
N SER A 311 -19.15 -5.13 -3.19
CA SER A 311 -20.50 -5.32 -2.66
C SER A 311 -20.89 -6.79 -2.59
N PHE A 312 -20.60 -7.57 -3.64
CA PHE A 312 -20.93 -8.99 -3.69
C PHE A 312 -20.12 -9.82 -2.68
N LEU A 313 -18.84 -9.54 -2.50
CA LEU A 313 -17.94 -10.33 -1.63
C LEU A 313 -18.05 -9.93 -0.16
N PHE A 314 -18.15 -8.62 0.11
CA PHE A 314 -17.96 -8.06 1.45
C PHE A 314 -19.11 -7.14 1.91
N ASN A 315 -20.12 -6.92 1.06
CA ASN A 315 -21.22 -5.99 1.31
C ASN A 315 -20.78 -4.52 1.49
N TRP A 316 -19.66 -4.14 0.89
CA TRP A 316 -19.16 -2.77 0.89
C TRP A 316 -19.81 -1.93 -0.21
N GLN A 317 -20.19 -0.70 0.13
CA GLN A 317 -20.88 0.25 -0.75
C GLN A 317 -19.95 1.37 -1.25
N THR A 318 -18.76 1.49 -0.66
CA THR A 318 -17.66 2.41 -1.03
C THR A 318 -18.13 3.86 -1.22
N LYS A 319 -19.05 4.28 -0.35
CA LYS A 319 -19.73 5.59 -0.41
C LYS A 319 -18.80 6.76 -0.05
N ASN A 320 -17.81 6.51 0.79
CA ASN A 320 -16.89 7.53 1.29
C ASN A 320 -15.79 7.86 0.26
N ILE A 321 -15.63 7.06 -0.80
CA ILE A 321 -14.66 7.28 -1.88
C ILE A 321 -15.34 8.07 -3.02
N SER A 322 -14.72 9.17 -3.46
CA SER A 322 -15.26 9.96 -4.58
C SER A 322 -15.17 9.21 -5.92
N ALA A 323 -16.08 9.50 -6.85
CA ALA A 323 -16.06 8.85 -8.17
C ALA A 323 -14.75 9.12 -8.93
N SER A 324 -14.18 10.33 -8.84
CA SER A 324 -12.89 10.67 -9.43
C SER A 324 -11.73 9.90 -8.79
N GLN A 325 -11.78 9.69 -7.47
CA GLN A 325 -10.79 8.89 -6.75
C GLN A 325 -10.87 7.41 -7.16
N LYS A 326 -12.08 6.84 -7.30
CA LYS A 326 -12.25 5.46 -7.80
C LYS A 326 -11.72 5.29 -9.22
N LEU A 327 -12.02 6.24 -10.11
CA LEU A 327 -11.55 6.23 -11.50
C LEU A 327 -10.03 6.35 -11.60
N ALA A 328 -9.40 7.04 -10.65
CA ALA A 328 -7.96 7.18 -10.57
C ALA A 328 -7.30 5.93 -9.99
N ALA A 329 -7.77 5.43 -8.85
CA ALA A 329 -7.04 4.47 -8.04
C ALA A 329 -7.33 3.00 -8.32
N TYR A 330 -8.52 2.65 -8.84
CA TYR A 330 -8.91 1.25 -9.01
C TYR A 330 -8.03 0.45 -9.98
N PRO A 331 -7.45 1.05 -11.05
CA PRO A 331 -6.43 0.37 -11.86
C PRO A 331 -5.19 -0.05 -11.06
N HIS A 332 -4.84 0.69 -10.02
CA HIS A 332 -3.70 0.40 -9.15
C HIS A 332 -4.03 -0.52 -7.97
N LEU A 333 -5.33 -0.81 -7.74
CA LEU A 333 -5.80 -1.56 -6.57
C LEU A 333 -5.29 -3.00 -6.57
N TYR A 334 -5.36 -3.69 -7.70
CA TYR A 334 -5.13 -5.14 -7.74
C TYR A 334 -3.76 -5.51 -8.31
N SER A 335 -3.09 -6.44 -7.64
CA SER A 335 -1.86 -7.08 -8.06
C SER A 335 -1.91 -8.59 -7.85
N PHE A 336 -0.92 -9.29 -8.38
CA PHE A 336 -0.86 -10.74 -8.31
C PHE A 336 -0.50 -11.22 -6.89
N THR A 337 -1.06 -12.37 -6.52
CA THR A 337 -0.61 -13.19 -5.37
C THR A 337 -0.78 -14.67 -5.70
N SER A 338 -0.24 -15.57 -4.90
CA SER A 338 -0.41 -17.00 -5.12
C SER A 338 -1.84 -17.46 -4.77
N THR A 339 -2.30 -18.51 -5.46
CA THR A 339 -3.50 -19.24 -5.01
C THR A 339 -3.33 -19.77 -3.60
N LYS A 340 -2.12 -20.20 -3.21
CA LYS A 340 -1.84 -20.75 -1.88
C LYS A 340 -2.08 -19.71 -0.77
N SER A 341 -1.73 -18.44 -0.96
CA SER A 341 -2.06 -17.35 -0.02
C SER A 341 -3.56 -17.18 0.19
N VAL A 342 -4.38 -17.29 -0.86
CA VAL A 342 -5.84 -17.19 -0.73
C VAL A 342 -6.44 -18.44 -0.07
N VAL A 343 -5.92 -19.62 -0.40
CA VAL A 343 -6.29 -20.87 0.30
C VAL A 343 -5.96 -20.77 1.79
N HIS A 344 -4.82 -20.17 2.14
CA HIS A 344 -4.44 -19.94 3.54
C HIS A 344 -5.47 -19.04 4.24
N TRP A 345 -5.87 -17.92 3.63
CA TRP A 345 -6.94 -17.08 4.18
C TRP A 345 -8.24 -17.85 4.39
N PHE A 346 -8.63 -18.72 3.46
CA PHE A 346 -9.82 -19.54 3.63
C PHE A 346 -9.69 -20.55 4.78
N GLN A 347 -8.50 -21.12 5.00
CA GLN A 347 -8.23 -21.95 6.19
C GLN A 347 -8.39 -21.16 7.49
N ILE A 348 -7.85 -19.93 7.55
CA ILE A 348 -7.95 -19.04 8.72
C ILE A 348 -9.42 -18.69 9.02
N ILE A 349 -10.18 -18.26 8.00
CA ILE A 349 -11.60 -17.90 8.15
C ILE A 349 -12.41 -19.12 8.60
N ARG A 350 -12.20 -20.28 7.96
CA ARG A 350 -12.92 -21.52 8.28
C ARG A 350 -12.65 -21.98 9.71
N ASN A 351 -11.39 -21.94 10.14
CA ASN A 351 -10.98 -22.39 11.46
C ASN A 351 -11.19 -21.32 12.54
N LYS A 352 -11.56 -20.09 12.15
CA LYS A 352 -11.66 -18.91 13.02
C LYS A 352 -10.42 -18.74 13.89
N CYS A 353 -9.26 -18.95 13.28
CA CYS A 353 -8.01 -19.05 13.98
C CYS A 353 -6.89 -18.52 13.11
N PHE A 354 -6.12 -17.56 13.64
CA PHE A 354 -4.92 -17.08 12.98
C PHE A 354 -3.78 -18.08 13.20
N GLN A 355 -3.52 -18.89 12.17
CA GLN A 355 -2.63 -20.04 12.22
C GLN A 355 -1.76 -20.12 10.96
N MET A 356 -0.74 -20.96 11.00
CA MET A 356 0.08 -21.29 9.84
C MET A 356 -0.71 -22.08 8.79
N TYR A 357 -0.15 -22.19 7.60
CA TYR A 357 -0.75 -22.93 6.50
C TYR A 357 -0.88 -24.40 6.86
N ASP A 358 -2.07 -24.95 6.61
CA ASP A 358 -2.31 -26.38 6.79
C ASP A 358 -2.03 -27.12 5.48
N ASP A 359 -0.85 -27.75 5.40
CA ASP A 359 -0.47 -28.60 4.27
C ASP A 359 -1.24 -29.94 4.25
N ASP A 360 -1.83 -30.36 5.37
CA ASP A 360 -2.48 -31.66 5.48
C ASP A 360 -3.82 -31.65 4.73
N VAL A 361 -3.83 -32.36 3.61
CA VAL A 361 -5.04 -32.68 2.87
C VAL A 361 -5.84 -33.72 3.66
N HIS A 362 -6.87 -33.30 4.39
CA HIS A 362 -7.79 -34.25 5.02
C HIS A 362 -8.37 -35.19 3.95
N GLN A 363 -7.90 -36.44 3.91
CA GLN A 363 -8.50 -37.46 3.07
C GLN A 363 -9.91 -37.78 3.60
N PRO A 364 -10.93 -37.86 2.73
CA PRO A 364 -12.32 -38.04 3.15
C PRO A 364 -12.61 -39.37 3.87
N MET A 365 -11.63 -40.27 4.00
CA MET A 365 -11.77 -41.61 4.59
C MET A 365 -10.87 -41.87 5.82
N SER A 366 -10.15 -40.87 6.35
CA SER A 366 -9.39 -41.08 7.59
C SER A 366 -10.33 -41.04 8.81
N VAL A 367 -10.83 -42.20 9.22
CA VAL A 367 -11.68 -42.41 10.41
C VAL A 367 -10.87 -42.25 11.71
N THR A 368 -9.55 -42.10 11.63
CA THR A 368 -8.68 -41.78 12.76
C THR A 368 -8.46 -40.27 12.81
N SER A 369 -8.84 -39.64 13.93
CA SER A 369 -8.65 -38.22 14.21
C SER A 369 -7.20 -37.80 14.06
N THR A 370 -6.82 -37.29 12.89
CA THR A 370 -5.49 -36.69 12.64
C THR A 370 -5.20 -35.52 13.60
N ASN A 371 -6.24 -34.83 14.08
CA ASN A 371 -6.16 -33.81 15.14
C ASN A 371 -5.54 -34.31 16.46
N LYS A 372 -5.47 -35.63 16.69
CA LYS A 372 -4.81 -36.21 17.87
C LYS A 372 -3.28 -36.27 17.71
N TYR A 373 -2.77 -36.26 16.48
CA TYR A 373 -1.36 -36.51 16.16
C TYR A 373 -0.65 -35.33 15.49
N SER A 374 -1.38 -34.45 14.79
CA SER A 374 -0.87 -33.22 14.19
C SER A 374 -1.83 -32.07 14.48
N LYS A 375 -1.29 -30.95 14.95
CA LYS A 375 -2.03 -29.70 15.18
C LYS A 375 -1.26 -28.57 14.51
N VAL A 376 -1.93 -27.90 13.57
CA VAL A 376 -1.37 -26.73 12.90
C VAL A 376 -1.04 -25.65 13.93
N ALA A 377 0.18 -25.12 13.86
CA ALA A 377 0.65 -24.12 14.80
C ALA A 377 -0.12 -22.82 14.62
N LYS A 378 -0.57 -22.23 15.74
CA LYS A 378 -1.15 -20.90 15.76
C LYS A 378 -0.03 -19.86 15.79
N TYR A 379 -0.25 -18.69 15.19
CA TYR A 379 0.61 -17.55 15.46
C TYR A 379 0.41 -17.09 16.90
N PRO A 380 1.46 -17.09 17.75
CA PRO A 380 1.31 -16.77 19.17
C PRO A 380 1.28 -15.25 19.38
N THR A 381 0.24 -14.57 18.91
CA THR A 381 0.14 -13.11 18.85
C THR A 381 0.19 -12.41 20.22
N ARG A 382 -0.12 -13.12 21.31
CA ARG A 382 0.08 -12.62 22.68
C ARG A 382 1.55 -12.39 23.05
N ASN A 383 2.50 -12.98 22.30
CA ASN A 383 3.93 -12.80 22.53
C ASN A 383 4.48 -11.51 21.92
N ILE A 384 3.68 -10.76 21.17
CA ILE A 384 4.09 -9.48 20.59
C ILE A 384 4.34 -8.50 21.75
N LYS A 385 5.52 -7.90 21.76
CA LYS A 385 5.94 -6.87 22.72
C LYS A 385 5.83 -5.46 22.15
N THR A 386 5.94 -5.31 20.84
CA THR A 386 5.79 -4.03 20.16
C THR A 386 4.40 -3.41 20.45
N PRO A 387 4.31 -2.11 20.76
CA PRO A 387 3.08 -1.36 20.88
C PRO A 387 2.20 -1.49 19.64
N ILE A 388 0.93 -1.85 19.86
CA ILE A 388 -0.03 -2.07 18.79
C ILE A 388 -1.14 -1.02 18.87
N VAL A 389 -1.28 -0.24 17.80
CA VAL A 389 -2.35 0.74 17.62
C VAL A 389 -3.23 0.30 16.47
N LEU A 390 -4.47 -0.09 16.75
CA LEU A 390 -5.46 -0.51 15.77
C LEU A 390 -6.40 0.67 15.43
N VAL A 391 -6.62 0.90 14.15
CA VAL A 391 -7.69 1.76 13.66
C VAL A 391 -8.55 0.96 12.68
N TYR A 392 -9.83 0.80 12.99
CA TYR A 392 -10.73 -0.07 12.23
C TYR A 392 -12.06 0.62 11.89
N GLY A 393 -12.68 0.17 10.80
CA GLY A 393 -13.97 0.69 10.34
C GLY A 393 -15.14 -0.06 10.99
N GLY A 394 -16.12 0.65 11.52
CA GLY A 394 -17.33 0.04 12.10
C GLY A 394 -18.24 -0.64 11.06
N SER A 395 -18.11 -0.25 9.78
CA SER A 395 -18.83 -0.84 8.65
C SER A 395 -17.98 -1.86 7.88
N ASP A 396 -16.79 -2.19 8.37
CA ASP A 396 -15.89 -3.16 7.74
C ASP A 396 -16.23 -4.61 8.17
N SER A 397 -16.82 -5.36 7.24
CA SER A 397 -17.21 -6.76 7.45
C SER A 397 -16.06 -7.75 7.71
N LEU A 398 -14.79 -7.37 7.47
CA LEU A 398 -13.65 -8.25 7.69
C LEU A 398 -13.06 -8.18 9.10
N VAL A 399 -13.37 -7.12 9.86
CA VAL A 399 -12.76 -6.89 11.17
C VAL A 399 -13.67 -7.40 12.29
N ASP A 400 -13.27 -8.48 12.96
CA ASP A 400 -13.85 -8.89 14.24
C ASP A 400 -12.95 -8.41 15.39
N ILE A 401 -13.17 -7.17 15.83
CA ILE A 401 -12.33 -6.53 16.84
C ILE A 401 -12.40 -7.25 18.21
N LYS A 402 -13.56 -7.81 18.56
CA LYS A 402 -13.75 -8.50 19.85
C LYS A 402 -12.99 -9.83 19.89
N ALA A 403 -12.99 -10.58 18.79
CA ALA A 403 -12.16 -11.78 18.68
C ALA A 403 -10.68 -11.40 18.64
N MET A 404 -10.34 -10.32 17.95
CA MET A 404 -8.96 -9.87 17.80
C MET A 404 -8.32 -9.47 19.13
N LEU A 405 -8.96 -8.60 19.91
CA LEU A 405 -8.43 -8.14 21.20
C LEU A 405 -8.24 -9.28 22.22
N LYS A 406 -8.93 -10.41 22.09
CA LYS A 406 -8.72 -11.59 22.95
C LYS A 406 -7.42 -12.33 22.65
N GLU A 407 -6.94 -12.26 21.41
CA GLU A 407 -5.73 -12.95 20.95
C GLU A 407 -4.49 -12.03 20.96
N LEU A 408 -4.68 -10.73 21.15
CA LEU A 408 -3.61 -9.73 21.19
C LEU A 408 -3.14 -9.41 22.62
N PRO A 409 -1.97 -8.77 22.77
CA PRO A 409 -1.50 -8.27 24.06
C PRO A 409 -2.51 -7.29 24.69
N PRO A 410 -2.71 -7.31 26.02
CA PRO A 410 -3.70 -6.45 26.71
C PRO A 410 -3.47 -4.95 26.53
N GLN A 411 -2.26 -4.53 26.16
CA GLN A 411 -1.87 -3.13 25.97
C GLN A 411 -2.25 -2.61 24.57
N THR A 412 -2.86 -3.44 23.73
CA THR A 412 -3.30 -3.06 22.39
C THR A 412 -4.41 -2.01 22.48
N VAL A 413 -4.25 -0.91 21.76
CA VAL A 413 -5.26 0.15 21.67
C VAL A 413 -6.05 0.00 20.39
N ALA A 414 -7.38 0.07 20.47
CA ALA A 414 -8.26 -0.01 19.31
C ALA A 414 -9.16 1.22 19.21
N THR A 415 -9.18 1.83 18.03
CA THR A 415 -10.02 2.99 17.71
C THR A 415 -10.95 2.64 16.54
N GLU A 416 -12.24 2.88 16.73
CA GLU A 416 -13.27 2.68 15.71
C GLU A 416 -13.56 3.97 14.94
N ILE A 417 -13.69 3.87 13.62
CA ILE A 417 -14.31 4.89 12.76
C ILE A 417 -15.64 4.31 12.25
N PRO A 418 -16.80 4.66 12.85
CA PRO A 418 -18.04 3.89 12.68
C PRO A 418 -18.52 3.71 11.23
N HIS A 419 -18.35 4.74 10.41
CA HIS A 419 -18.87 4.79 9.04
C HIS A 419 -17.85 4.33 7.99
N TYR A 420 -16.64 3.94 8.39
CA TYR A 420 -15.60 3.46 7.48
C TYR A 420 -15.80 2.00 7.12
N GLU A 421 -15.63 1.72 5.83
CA GLU A 421 -15.43 0.39 5.26
C GLU A 421 -13.91 0.16 5.02
N HIS A 422 -13.56 -0.98 4.45
CA HIS A 422 -12.16 -1.43 4.36
C HIS A 422 -11.25 -0.51 3.54
N LEU A 423 -11.67 -0.11 2.32
CA LEU A 423 -10.84 0.72 1.44
C LEU A 423 -10.82 2.21 1.82
N ASP A 424 -11.67 2.62 2.76
CA ASP A 424 -11.78 4.03 3.17
C ASP A 424 -10.50 4.53 3.82
N PHE A 425 -9.77 3.65 4.51
CA PHE A 425 -8.44 3.91 5.08
C PHE A 425 -7.38 4.32 4.07
N LEU A 426 -7.60 4.04 2.78
CA LEU A 426 -6.70 4.46 1.71
C LEU A 426 -7.23 5.70 1.00
N TRP A 427 -8.54 5.75 0.70
CA TRP A 427 -9.07 6.64 -0.35
C TRP A 427 -10.35 7.40 0.02
N ALA A 428 -10.81 7.37 1.27
CA ALA A 428 -11.95 8.19 1.67
C ALA A 428 -11.69 9.69 1.46
N ARG A 429 -12.77 10.46 1.29
CA ARG A 429 -12.70 11.91 1.10
C ARG A 429 -12.18 12.66 2.33
N ASP A 430 -12.33 12.08 3.50
CA ASP A 430 -11.98 12.64 4.81
C ASP A 430 -10.91 11.80 5.53
N VAL A 431 -10.17 10.96 4.81
CA VAL A 431 -9.15 10.06 5.37
C VAL A 431 -8.08 10.80 6.18
N ASP A 432 -7.72 12.00 5.74
CA ASP A 432 -6.81 12.92 6.43
C ASP A 432 -7.34 13.33 7.80
N ALA A 433 -8.62 13.68 7.88
CA ALA A 433 -9.26 14.08 9.13
C ALA A 433 -9.52 12.90 10.07
N GLN A 434 -9.89 11.73 9.54
CA GLN A 434 -10.33 10.58 10.35
C GLN A 434 -9.20 9.64 10.76
N VAL A 435 -8.11 9.54 9.96
CA VAL A 435 -7.08 8.51 10.18
C VAL A 435 -5.75 9.11 10.59
N PHE A 436 -5.32 10.23 9.99
CA PHE A 436 -3.92 10.65 10.09
C PHE A 436 -3.51 11.03 11.50
N GLN A 437 -4.39 11.67 12.26
CA GLN A 437 -4.07 12.06 13.63
C GLN A 437 -3.77 10.83 14.50
N HIS A 438 -4.47 9.71 14.30
CA HIS A 438 -4.19 8.46 15.02
C HIS A 438 -2.81 7.90 14.68
N VAL A 439 -2.41 8.03 13.41
CA VAL A 439 -1.07 7.62 12.96
C VAL A 439 -0.01 8.54 13.57
N PHE A 440 -0.21 9.86 13.51
CA PHE A 440 0.75 10.84 14.03
C PHE A 440 0.91 10.75 15.55
N ASP A 441 -0.19 10.67 16.30
CA ASP A 441 -0.17 10.49 17.75
C ASP A 441 0.67 9.26 18.13
N ALA A 442 0.50 8.13 17.42
CA ALA A 442 1.26 6.92 17.65
C ALA A 442 2.75 7.08 17.30
N LEU A 443 3.05 7.66 16.13
CA LEU A 443 4.44 7.87 15.70
C LEU A 443 5.20 8.86 16.59
N ASP A 444 4.53 9.87 17.13
CA ASP A 444 5.16 10.86 18.01
C ASP A 444 5.30 10.37 19.45
N SER A 445 4.47 9.40 19.86
CA SER A 445 4.54 8.81 21.20
C SER A 445 5.59 7.71 21.33
N PHE A 446 5.71 6.85 20.32
CA PHE A 446 6.61 5.69 20.30
C PHE A 446 7.80 5.98 19.39
N THR A 447 8.88 6.50 19.97
CA THR A 447 10.03 7.01 19.20
C THR A 447 11.21 6.05 19.14
N ASP A 448 11.32 5.17 20.14
CA ASP A 448 12.33 4.13 20.24
C ASP A 448 11.65 2.76 20.37
N ALA A 449 12.46 1.71 20.55
CA ALA A 449 11.98 0.34 20.68
C ALA A 449 12.15 -0.21 22.12
N GLU A 450 12.16 0.68 23.12
CA GLU A 450 12.28 0.30 24.54
C GLU A 450 10.93 -0.14 25.13
N HIS A 451 9.81 0.36 24.60
CA HIS A 451 8.44 -0.01 24.96
C HIS A 451 8.14 0.22 26.44
N THR A 452 8.55 1.38 26.94
CA THR A 452 8.44 1.74 28.36
C THR A 452 6.99 2.06 28.74
N LYS A 453 6.65 1.92 30.03
CA LYS A 453 5.30 2.26 30.50
C LYS A 453 5.00 3.75 30.27
N GLU A 454 6.03 4.58 30.37
CA GLU A 454 6.01 6.02 30.14
C GLU A 454 5.63 6.36 28.69
N GLU A 455 6.05 5.57 27.69
CA GLU A 455 5.62 5.74 26.30
C GLU A 455 4.13 5.45 26.11
N TYR A 456 3.63 4.39 26.74
CA TYR A 456 2.20 4.09 26.74
C TYR A 456 1.39 5.20 27.41
N ASP A 457 1.81 5.67 28.58
CA ASP A 457 1.14 6.75 29.31
C ASP A 457 1.16 8.06 28.49
N ARG A 458 2.28 8.37 27.81
CA ARG A 458 2.38 9.50 26.88
C ARG A 458 1.38 9.38 25.74
N TYR A 459 1.31 8.21 25.09
CA TYR A 459 0.38 7.97 24.01
C TYR A 459 -1.08 8.17 24.45
N PHE A 460 -1.47 7.64 25.61
CA PHE A 460 -2.84 7.81 26.12
C PHE A 460 -3.17 9.29 26.39
N MET A 461 -2.24 10.06 26.96
CA MET A 461 -2.43 11.49 27.22
C MET A 461 -2.56 12.28 25.92
N THR A 462 -1.60 12.14 24.99
CA THR A 462 -1.64 12.81 23.68
C THR A 462 -2.91 12.46 22.92
N ARG A 463 -3.32 11.19 22.95
CA ARG A 463 -4.53 10.73 22.27
C ARG A 463 -5.80 11.38 22.86
N GLN A 464 -5.87 11.49 24.19
CA GLN A 464 -7.00 12.11 24.87
C GLN A 464 -7.09 13.60 24.52
N GLU A 465 -5.96 14.31 24.49
CA GLU A 465 -5.89 15.72 24.07
C GLU A 465 -6.32 15.90 22.61
N SER A 466 -5.79 15.08 21.69
CA SER A 466 -6.17 15.09 20.27
C SER A 466 -7.67 14.86 20.07
N LEU A 467 -8.28 13.92 20.81
CA LEU A 467 -9.72 13.66 20.77
C LEU A 467 -10.54 14.86 21.22
N ILE A 468 -10.19 15.46 22.37
CA ILE A 468 -10.87 16.64 22.91
C ILE A 468 -10.76 17.81 21.92
N GLY A 469 -9.58 18.04 21.35
CA GLY A 469 -9.35 19.08 20.35
C GLY A 469 -10.13 18.88 19.05
N SER A 470 -10.37 17.63 18.66
CA SER A 470 -11.11 17.27 17.44
C SER A 470 -12.64 17.28 17.58
N GLY A 471 -13.19 17.42 18.80
CA GLY A 471 -14.64 17.39 19.04
C GLY A 471 -15.30 16.02 18.82
N TYR A 472 -14.53 14.94 18.84
CA TYR A 472 -15.04 13.57 18.69
C TYR A 472 -15.70 13.09 20.00
N PRO A 473 -17.01 12.73 20.01
CA PRO A 473 -17.65 12.20 21.21
C PRO A 473 -17.21 10.74 21.45
N TYR A 474 -16.29 10.52 22.39
CA TYR A 474 -15.95 9.17 22.84
C TYR A 474 -16.94 8.69 23.91
N GLY A 475 -17.65 7.60 23.61
CA GLY A 475 -18.38 6.83 24.62
C GLY A 475 -17.39 5.98 25.43
N SER A 476 -17.27 6.28 26.72
CA SER A 476 -16.40 5.53 27.62
C SER A 476 -16.76 4.04 27.64
N SER A 477 -15.80 3.16 27.35
CA SER A 477 -15.88 1.77 27.81
C SER A 477 -14.55 1.27 28.39
N GLN A 478 -14.64 1.01 29.69
CA GLN A 478 -14.02 -0.06 30.48
C GLN A 478 -12.49 -0.11 30.61
N ARG A 479 -11.98 0.67 31.57
CA ARG A 479 -10.95 0.17 32.50
C ARG A 479 -11.68 -0.56 33.62
N GLY A 480 -11.48 -1.87 33.73
CA GLY A 480 -11.93 -2.64 34.89
C GLY A 480 -11.18 -2.18 36.13
N SER A 481 -11.88 -1.56 37.07
CA SER A 481 -11.45 -1.40 38.45
C SER A 481 -12.70 -1.52 39.31
N GLU A 482 -12.76 -2.60 40.08
CA GLU A 482 -13.70 -2.77 41.18
C GLU A 482 -13.37 -1.73 42.26
N SER A 483 -14.32 -0.88 42.62
CA SER A 483 -14.61 -0.47 44.00
C SER A 483 -15.57 0.72 44.05
N GLU A 484 -16.57 0.57 44.92
CA GLU A 484 -17.45 1.59 45.51
C GLU A 484 -18.74 1.97 44.76
N ALA A 485 -19.82 1.35 45.24
CA ALA A 485 -21.19 1.75 45.06
C ALA A 485 -21.48 3.04 45.85
N SER A 486 -22.25 3.96 45.25
CA SER A 486 -23.29 4.75 45.94
C SER A 486 -24.10 5.64 44.98
N THR A 487 -25.38 5.26 44.83
CA THR A 487 -26.63 6.07 44.86
C THR A 487 -26.91 7.26 43.91
N LEU A 488 -28.14 7.18 43.34
CA LEU A 488 -29.09 8.23 42.89
C LEU A 488 -28.78 8.90 41.53
N ALA A 489 -29.71 9.17 40.61
CA ALA A 489 -31.17 9.01 40.55
C ALA A 489 -31.60 8.99 39.07
N ALA A 490 -32.77 8.40 38.81
CA ALA A 490 -33.41 8.35 37.51
C ALA A 490 -34.00 9.71 37.11
N SER A 491 -33.86 10.08 35.84
CA SER A 491 -34.85 10.91 35.14
C SER A 491 -34.99 10.46 33.69
N GLU A 492 -36.21 10.11 33.33
CA GLU A 492 -36.66 9.81 31.98
C GLU A 492 -36.63 11.08 31.11
N ALA A 493 -36.11 10.96 29.88
CA ALA A 493 -36.46 11.88 28.80
C ALA A 493 -36.51 11.12 27.47
N THR A 494 -37.60 11.35 26.76
CA THR A 494 -38.14 10.64 25.62
C THR A 494 -37.35 10.87 24.32
N GLY A 495 -37.24 9.80 23.51
CA GLY A 495 -36.56 9.81 22.22
C GLY A 495 -37.39 10.45 21.11
N GLY A 496 -36.73 11.31 20.31
CA GLY A 496 -37.16 11.73 18.98
C GLY A 496 -36.05 11.42 17.95
N PRO A 497 -36.39 11.09 16.69
CA PRO A 497 -35.40 10.61 15.72
C PRO A 497 -34.53 11.74 15.15
N PRO A 498 -33.25 11.48 14.81
CA PRO A 498 -32.37 12.50 14.25
C PRO A 498 -32.65 12.71 12.76
N THR A 499 -32.70 13.98 12.36
CA THR A 499 -32.82 14.45 10.97
C THR A 499 -31.49 14.33 10.21
N PRO A 500 -31.50 14.07 8.89
CA PRO A 500 -30.28 13.90 8.12
C PRO A 500 -29.63 15.24 7.74
N HIS A 501 -28.38 15.44 8.15
CA HIS A 501 -27.56 16.58 7.73
C HIS A 501 -27.23 16.52 6.23
N ARG A 502 -27.67 17.54 5.51
CA ARG A 502 -27.41 17.77 4.09
C ARG A 502 -26.22 18.73 3.96
N ALA A 503 -25.05 18.21 3.55
CA ALA A 503 -23.89 19.04 3.24
C ALA A 503 -24.14 19.87 1.97
N ARG A 504 -23.89 21.19 2.06
CA ARG A 504 -24.07 22.18 0.98
C ARG A 504 -22.71 22.45 0.36
N GLU A 505 -22.57 22.16 -0.94
CA GLU A 505 -21.39 22.49 -1.75
C GLU A 505 -21.25 24.02 -1.87
N SER A 506 -20.05 24.55 -1.63
CA SER A 506 -19.70 25.95 -1.86
C SER A 506 -19.19 26.14 -3.30
N THR A 507 -20.03 26.75 -4.13
CA THR A 507 -19.63 27.32 -5.43
C THR A 507 -19.01 28.69 -5.23
N THR A 508 -17.79 28.87 -5.73
CA THR A 508 -17.09 30.14 -5.88
C THR A 508 -17.80 31.02 -6.91
N ALA A 509 -18.18 32.24 -6.52
CA ALA A 509 -18.49 33.32 -7.44
C ALA A 509 -17.97 34.64 -6.85
N THR A 510 -17.20 35.33 -7.68
CA THR A 510 -16.45 36.56 -7.43
C THR A 510 -17.37 37.78 -7.37
N THR A 511 -17.27 38.60 -6.33
CA THR A 511 -17.61 40.03 -6.35
C THR A 511 -16.79 40.79 -5.31
N ALA A 512 -16.23 41.93 -5.73
CA ALA A 512 -15.31 42.77 -4.99
C ALA A 512 -16.01 43.84 -4.12
N ILE A 513 -15.21 44.50 -3.26
CA ILE A 513 -15.46 45.76 -2.50
C ILE A 513 -16.24 45.54 -1.18
N ALA A 514 -15.91 46.05 0.02
CA ALA A 514 -14.94 47.02 0.57
C ALA A 514 -14.61 46.68 2.05
N SER A 515 -13.48 47.18 2.56
CA SER A 515 -13.07 47.16 3.97
C SER A 515 -13.98 48.01 4.88
N PRO A 516 -14.03 47.71 6.19
CA PRO A 516 -14.18 48.76 7.19
C PRO A 516 -13.06 48.73 8.25
N MET A 517 -12.43 49.90 8.43
CA MET A 517 -11.72 50.30 9.64
C MET A 517 -12.73 50.78 10.70
N ASN A 518 -12.55 50.36 11.95
CA ASN A 518 -12.42 51.21 13.16
C ASN A 518 -12.80 50.44 14.44
N SER A 519 -11.85 50.28 15.35
CA SER A 519 -12.11 50.49 16.78
C SER A 519 -10.83 50.93 17.50
N THR A 520 -11.01 51.92 18.35
CA THR A 520 -10.03 52.86 18.91
C THR A 520 -9.17 52.28 20.04
N ARG A 521 -7.95 52.86 20.14
CA ARG A 521 -6.89 52.73 21.15
C ARG A 521 -7.31 52.82 22.63
N MET A 522 -6.51 52.18 23.48
CA MET A 522 -6.05 52.73 24.78
C MET A 522 -4.52 52.87 24.78
N ARG A 523 -4.01 53.89 25.49
CA ARG A 523 -2.66 54.47 25.40
C ARG A 523 -1.97 54.38 26.77
N VAL A 524 -0.68 54.06 26.81
CA VAL A 524 0.22 54.39 27.93
C VAL A 524 1.52 54.94 27.35
N ASN A 525 1.97 56.10 27.86
CA ASN A 525 3.15 56.84 27.43
C ASN A 525 4.39 56.44 28.26
N PHE A 526 5.57 56.53 27.66
CA PHE A 526 6.81 56.95 28.33
C PHE A 526 7.65 57.83 27.40
N VAL A 527 8.26 58.85 27.99
CA VAL A 527 8.96 60.00 27.38
C VAL A 527 10.47 59.83 27.55
N THR A 528 11.28 60.27 26.58
CA THR A 528 12.69 60.72 26.77
C THR A 528 13.03 61.84 25.76
N PRO A 529 13.99 62.75 26.05
CA PRO A 529 14.07 64.11 25.50
C PRO A 529 15.21 64.35 24.46
N GLU A 530 15.12 65.49 23.77
CA GLU A 530 16.05 66.05 22.77
C GLU A 530 17.22 66.88 23.37
N ASP A 531 18.30 67.04 22.60
CA ASP A 531 19.02 68.30 22.23
C ASP A 531 20.49 68.00 21.79
N GLU A 532 20.83 68.21 20.51
CA GLU A 532 21.63 69.33 19.91
C GLU A 532 23.16 69.25 20.11
N ASP A 533 23.95 69.14 19.01
CA ASP A 533 24.80 70.26 18.52
C ASP A 533 25.70 69.95 17.29
N ALA A 534 25.76 70.96 16.40
CA ALA A 534 26.85 71.45 15.53
C ALA A 534 27.61 70.60 14.45
N ARG A 535 27.49 71.10 13.19
CA ARG A 535 28.36 70.98 11.98
C ARG A 535 29.61 71.91 12.10
N PRO A 536 30.60 72.06 11.14
CA PRO A 536 30.49 71.93 9.66
C PRO A 536 31.74 71.55 8.81
N ALA A 537 31.52 71.33 7.50
CA ALA A 537 32.17 72.01 6.35
C ALA A 537 32.37 71.11 5.09
N THR A 538 32.22 71.76 3.94
CA THR A 538 32.01 71.32 2.53
C THR A 538 33.31 71.48 1.67
N PRO A 539 33.28 71.65 0.33
CA PRO A 539 32.93 70.75 -0.80
C PRO A 539 33.98 70.76 -1.95
N ASP A 540 33.77 70.01 -3.05
CA ASP A 540 34.00 70.43 -4.45
C ASP A 540 33.48 69.30 -5.39
N LEU A 541 32.51 69.43 -6.32
CA LEU A 541 32.22 70.31 -7.48
C LEU A 541 32.84 69.89 -8.84
N LEU A 542 31.95 69.86 -9.85
CA LEU A 542 32.13 69.90 -11.33
C LEU A 542 32.33 68.55 -12.08
N ARG A 543 31.79 68.30 -13.30
CA ARG A 543 30.76 68.92 -14.17
C ARG A 543 30.61 68.03 -15.42
N MET A 544 29.36 67.66 -15.75
CA MET A 544 28.68 67.70 -17.07
C MET A 544 29.41 67.40 -18.40
N GLY A 545 28.79 66.58 -19.27
CA GLY A 545 29.01 66.63 -20.73
C GLY A 545 28.35 65.51 -21.55
N ARG A 546 27.23 65.82 -22.22
CA ARG A 546 26.57 65.02 -23.27
C ARG A 546 27.35 65.11 -24.61
N ILE A 547 27.18 64.14 -25.52
CA ILE A 547 26.56 64.27 -26.88
C ILE A 547 26.92 63.09 -27.82
N SER A 548 25.87 62.64 -28.53
CA SER A 548 25.69 61.89 -29.80
C SER A 548 26.83 61.16 -30.52
N GLY A 549 26.41 60.10 -31.24
CA GLY A 549 26.58 60.07 -32.70
C GLY A 549 26.99 58.73 -33.31
N ASN A 550 25.95 57.97 -33.70
CA ASN A 550 25.75 57.38 -35.03
C ASN A 550 26.72 56.35 -35.67
N ASP A 551 26.04 55.50 -36.47
CA ASP A 551 26.49 54.87 -37.73
C ASP A 551 27.27 53.54 -37.66
N SER A 552 26.90 52.47 -38.41
CA SER A 552 25.84 52.18 -39.40
C SER A 552 25.68 50.65 -39.50
N ALA A 553 24.47 50.14 -39.79
CA ALA A 553 24.04 49.48 -41.04
C ALA A 553 24.86 48.24 -41.44
N ASP A 554 24.28 47.12 -41.85
CA ASP A 554 23.25 46.92 -42.88
C ASP A 554 22.80 45.45 -42.76
N GLY A 555 21.61 44.96 -43.11
CA GLY A 555 20.47 45.40 -43.89
C GLY A 555 19.71 44.09 -44.20
N GLY A 556 18.43 43.95 -43.86
CA GLY A 556 17.32 44.19 -44.79
C GLY A 556 16.89 42.87 -45.46
N THR A 557 15.62 42.52 -45.67
CA THR A 557 14.38 43.30 -45.66
C THR A 557 13.20 42.33 -45.81
N ASP A 558 12.11 42.65 -45.09
CA ASP A 558 10.68 42.72 -45.48
C ASP A 558 10.02 41.58 -46.30
N SER A 559 8.77 41.19 -46.03
CA SER A 559 7.60 42.07 -45.88
C SER A 559 6.38 41.33 -45.31
N ARG A 560 5.48 42.17 -44.78
CA ARG A 560 4.19 41.93 -44.12
C ARG A 560 3.13 41.28 -45.02
N GLU A 561 2.19 40.56 -44.41
CA GLU A 561 0.75 40.89 -44.40
C GLU A 561 -0.05 39.95 -43.47
N SER A 562 -1.14 40.47 -42.91
CA SER A 562 -2.21 39.77 -42.16
C SER A 562 -3.54 40.43 -42.58
N PRO A 563 -4.76 39.96 -42.23
CA PRO A 563 -5.17 38.74 -41.52
C PRO A 563 -6.37 37.99 -42.18
N SER A 564 -6.70 36.77 -41.77
CA SER A 564 -8.10 36.33 -41.59
C SER A 564 -8.24 34.96 -40.91
N THR A 565 -9.38 34.82 -40.25
CA THR A 565 -9.86 33.76 -39.35
C THR A 565 -10.18 32.41 -40.02
N MET A 566 -9.83 31.28 -39.39
CA MET A 566 -10.76 30.14 -39.23
C MET A 566 -10.25 29.05 -38.27
N LYS A 567 -11.22 28.38 -37.65
CA LYS A 567 -11.10 27.39 -36.57
C LYS A 567 -10.59 26.00 -37.05
N THR A 568 -10.04 25.27 -36.07
CA THR A 568 -10.24 23.84 -35.74
C THR A 568 -9.04 22.87 -35.86
N ARG A 569 -8.86 22.15 -34.73
CA ARG A 569 -8.61 20.69 -34.59
C ARG A 569 -7.17 20.20 -34.47
N ASN A 570 -6.63 20.29 -33.24
CA ASN A 570 -5.50 19.46 -32.80
C ASN A 570 -5.98 18.07 -32.35
N GLY A 571 -5.68 17.04 -33.15
CA GLY A 571 -5.68 15.65 -32.72
C GLY A 571 -4.26 15.22 -32.32
N ARG A 572 -4.00 15.04 -31.03
CA ARG A 572 -2.75 14.44 -30.53
C ARG A 572 -2.87 12.91 -30.55
N LEU A 573 -2.04 12.28 -31.37
CA LEU A 573 -1.83 10.83 -31.42
C LEU A 573 -1.05 10.37 -30.18
N ARG A 574 -1.56 9.32 -29.52
CA ARG A 574 -0.89 8.56 -28.45
C ARG A 574 0.35 7.87 -29.04
N ARG A 575 1.52 8.10 -28.44
CA ARG A 575 2.80 7.49 -28.84
C ARG A 575 2.92 6.13 -28.15
N GLY A 576 2.91 5.07 -28.95
CA GLY A 576 3.06 3.69 -28.52
C GLY A 576 4.51 3.31 -28.25
N SER A 577 4.64 2.31 -27.38
CA SER A 577 5.84 1.61 -26.93
C SER A 577 6.88 1.31 -28.01
N ALA A 578 8.15 1.44 -27.65
CA ALA A 578 9.31 1.09 -28.47
C ALA A 578 9.39 -0.43 -28.66
N GLY A 579 8.75 -0.92 -29.71
CA GLY A 579 9.05 -2.20 -30.34
C GLY A 579 10.08 -2.01 -31.43
N SER A 580 11.21 -2.71 -31.33
CA SER A 580 12.24 -2.83 -32.35
C SER A 580 11.67 -3.40 -33.65
N ASN A 581 11.55 -2.57 -34.69
CA ASN A 581 11.24 -3.01 -36.05
C ASN A 581 12.53 -3.50 -36.73
N ILE A 582 12.65 -4.81 -36.89
CA ILE A 582 13.56 -5.43 -37.85
C ILE A 582 12.94 -5.25 -39.23
N SER A 583 13.59 -4.45 -40.07
CA SER A 583 13.25 -4.26 -41.48
C SER A 583 13.68 -5.50 -42.28
N VAL A 584 12.71 -6.16 -42.92
CA VAL A 584 12.92 -7.21 -43.90
C VAL A 584 13.23 -6.55 -45.25
N ASP A 585 14.45 -6.01 -45.39
CA ASP A 585 14.95 -5.57 -46.71
C ASP A 585 16.49 -5.43 -46.77
N SER A 586 17.22 -6.33 -46.10
CA SER A 586 18.70 -6.40 -46.24
C SER A 586 19.24 -7.83 -46.33
N MET A 587 18.47 -8.77 -46.88
CA MET A 587 18.99 -10.07 -47.31
C MET A 587 19.30 -10.07 -48.80
N ARG A 588 20.28 -9.26 -49.21
CA ARG A 588 20.92 -9.42 -50.52
C ARG A 588 22.25 -8.67 -50.60
N GLU A 589 23.23 -9.10 -49.80
CA GLU A 589 24.64 -8.99 -50.16
C GLU A 589 25.48 -9.71 -49.09
N GLY A 590 26.02 -10.87 -49.46
CA GLY A 590 26.90 -11.64 -48.58
C GLY A 590 28.25 -10.96 -48.44
N ARG A 591 28.57 -10.49 -47.25
CA ARG A 591 29.95 -10.30 -46.76
C ARG A 591 30.01 -10.61 -45.26
N GLY A 592 30.86 -11.57 -44.90
CA GLY A 592 31.08 -12.01 -43.52
C GLY A 592 31.77 -10.94 -42.67
N ILE A 593 31.56 -11.02 -41.36
CA ILE A 593 32.26 -10.19 -40.38
C ILE A 593 32.84 -11.09 -39.28
N SER A 594 34.13 -10.88 -39.06
CA SER A 594 35.04 -11.58 -38.15
C SER A 594 34.72 -11.34 -36.67
N ILE A 595 34.87 -12.39 -35.86
CA ILE A 595 34.81 -12.37 -34.39
C ILE A 595 36.10 -11.76 -33.85
N GLY A 596 35.98 -10.60 -33.18
CA GLY A 596 37.05 -9.96 -32.43
C GLY A 596 36.90 -10.23 -30.93
N SER A 597 37.87 -10.93 -30.37
CA SER A 597 38.08 -11.14 -28.93
C SER A 597 38.66 -9.88 -28.26
N SER A 598 38.13 -9.46 -27.11
CA SER A 598 38.84 -8.51 -26.23
C SER A 598 38.57 -8.76 -24.74
N ARG A 599 39.58 -9.35 -24.12
CA ARG A 599 40.20 -9.16 -22.78
C ARG A 599 39.38 -8.63 -21.58
N ALA A 600 39.55 -9.38 -20.49
CA ALA A 600 39.33 -9.00 -19.09
C ALA A 600 40.51 -8.21 -18.50
N ALA A 601 40.19 -7.27 -17.61
CA ALA A 601 41.05 -6.67 -16.58
C ALA A 601 40.11 -6.01 -15.54
N GLY A 602 40.33 -6.03 -14.22
CA GLY A 602 41.44 -6.55 -13.43
C GLY A 602 40.98 -6.79 -11.99
N GLY A 603 41.69 -7.67 -11.30
CA GLY A 603 41.45 -8.06 -9.91
C GLY A 603 41.90 -6.99 -8.91
N VAL A 604 41.21 -6.96 -7.77
CA VAL A 604 41.62 -6.19 -6.59
C VAL A 604 42.37 -7.12 -5.65
N VAL A 605 43.58 -6.67 -5.29
CA VAL A 605 44.57 -7.32 -4.44
C VAL A 605 44.15 -7.25 -2.97
N MET A 606 44.04 -8.41 -2.33
CA MET A 606 44.02 -8.56 -0.87
C MET A 606 45.44 -8.34 -0.33
N LYS A 607 45.59 -7.43 0.64
CA LYS A 607 46.85 -7.21 1.37
C LYS A 607 46.75 -7.88 2.75
N SER A 608 47.43 -8.99 2.92
CA SER A 608 47.68 -9.65 4.21
C SER A 608 48.90 -9.04 4.91
N GLY A 609 48.75 -8.75 6.21
CA GLY A 609 49.84 -8.44 7.15
C GLY A 609 49.69 -9.33 8.40
N VAL A 610 50.84 -9.78 8.91
CA VAL A 610 51.07 -11.00 9.71
C VAL A 610 50.93 -10.83 11.23
N GLY A 611 50.56 -11.91 11.91
CA GLY A 611 50.83 -12.23 13.34
C GLY A 611 49.93 -13.39 13.79
N GLY A 612 50.27 -14.67 13.56
CA GLY A 612 51.04 -15.55 14.49
C GLY A 612 50.23 -15.82 15.78
N VAL A 613 49.68 -17.00 16.06
CA VAL A 613 50.39 -18.19 16.62
C VAL A 613 49.50 -19.47 16.53
N ALA A 614 50.14 -20.58 16.15
CA ALA A 614 49.91 -22.03 16.42
C ALA A 614 48.67 -22.82 15.93
N SER A 615 48.99 -23.93 15.25
CA SER A 615 48.19 -25.04 14.66
C SER A 615 47.88 -26.17 15.69
N PRO A 616 47.33 -27.37 15.33
CA PRO A 616 46.78 -27.84 14.05
C PRO A 616 45.41 -28.56 14.11
N VAL A 617 44.89 -28.78 12.89
CA VAL A 617 43.71 -29.55 12.49
C VAL A 617 43.99 -31.06 12.53
N VAL A 618 42.99 -31.87 12.90
CA VAL A 618 42.84 -33.26 12.44
C VAL A 618 41.46 -33.43 11.81
N SER A 619 41.49 -33.91 10.56
CA SER A 619 40.39 -34.34 9.71
C SER A 619 40.07 -35.81 9.99
N SER A 620 38.78 -36.19 10.00
CA SER A 620 38.36 -37.55 9.62
C SER A 620 36.86 -37.59 9.33
N ALA A 621 36.52 -37.48 8.05
CA ALA A 621 35.32 -38.09 7.50
C ALA A 621 35.76 -39.45 6.93
N ASP A 622 35.56 -40.52 7.69
CA ASP A 622 35.46 -41.92 7.26
C ASP A 622 35.10 -42.76 8.50
N GLU A 623 34.31 -43.82 8.32
CA GLU A 623 33.59 -44.64 9.33
C GLU A 623 32.28 -43.96 9.82
N ILE A 624 31.08 -44.37 9.37
CA ILE A 624 30.38 -45.56 9.85
C ILE A 624 29.39 -46.02 8.74
N LYS A 625 29.78 -47.05 8.00
CA LYS A 625 28.89 -47.94 7.22
C LYS A 625 29.36 -49.38 7.43
N ALA A 626 29.22 -49.92 8.64
CA ALA A 626 29.39 -51.36 8.89
C ALA A 626 28.97 -51.80 10.31
N VAL A 627 27.69 -51.72 10.67
CA VAL A 627 27.12 -52.67 11.67
C VAL A 627 25.67 -52.98 11.29
N ALA A 628 25.50 -53.85 10.31
CA ALA A 628 24.31 -54.69 10.20
C ALA A 628 24.57 -55.99 10.99
N LEU A 629 23.47 -56.62 11.44
CA LEU A 629 23.36 -58.04 11.83
C LEU A 629 23.82 -58.42 13.25
N LYS A 630 22.92 -58.28 14.22
CA LYS A 630 22.59 -59.37 15.20
C LYS A 630 21.44 -58.96 16.13
N LYS A 631 20.20 -59.32 15.77
CA LYS A 631 19.19 -59.73 16.76
C LYS A 631 18.29 -60.80 16.15
N LYS A 632 18.68 -62.04 16.42
CA LYS A 632 17.96 -63.30 16.15
C LYS A 632 16.89 -63.51 17.22
N ARG A 633 15.77 -64.12 16.80
CA ARG A 633 14.94 -65.12 17.51
C ARG A 633 14.24 -64.67 18.81
N LYS A 634 12.93 -64.47 18.70
CA LYS A 634 11.92 -65.44 19.16
C LYS A 634 10.65 -65.27 18.35
#